data_AF-A0A1V5BLS2-F1
#
_entry.id   AF-A0A1V5BLS2-F1
#
_cell.length_a   1.000
_cell.length_b   1.000
_cell.length_c   1.000
_cell.angle_alpha   90.00
_cell.angle_beta   90.00
_cell.angle_gamma   90.00
#
_symmetry.space_group_name_H-M   'P 1'
#
loop_
_entity.id
_entity.type
_entity.pdbx_description
1 polymer ?
#
loop_
_entity_poly.entity_id
_entity_poly.type
_entity_poly.pdbx_seq_one_letter_code
_entity_poly.pdbx_strand_id
1 'polypeptide(L)'
;MKIKTKAIATRCEKCGYGFVYPQDRKEHLAYHRKIERARQYFGNFVLIYAEREELKRQGRAIWQNENLPLSERVDGALMEITGWYARALAESGFNRRFESFNKYVRRLLKTSPQLYPKEIRAELQKRYTVAS
;
A
#
# COMPACT_ATOMS: atom_id res chain seq x y z
N MET A 1 -14.41 -1.67 41.98
CA MET A 1 -13.38 -0.60 41.92
C MET A 1 -13.13 -0.21 40.46
N LYS A 2 -13.47 1.02 40.05
CA LYS A 2 -13.08 1.54 38.73
C LYS A 2 -11.65 2.06 38.84
N ILE A 3 -10.69 1.36 38.25
CA ILE A 3 -9.31 1.83 38.14
C ILE A 3 -9.34 3.09 37.27
N LYS A 4 -9.17 4.27 37.87
CA LYS A 4 -9.01 5.52 37.12
C LYS A 4 -7.63 5.49 36.47
N THR A 5 -7.57 5.13 35.20
CA THR A 5 -6.32 5.21 34.41
C THR A 5 -5.90 6.68 34.35
N LYS A 6 -4.84 7.04 35.06
CA LYS A 6 -4.31 8.41 35.08
C LYS A 6 -3.81 8.76 33.68
N ALA A 7 -4.34 9.85 33.11
CA ALA A 7 -3.87 10.39 31.84
C ALA A 7 -2.43 10.89 32.00
N ILE A 8 -1.53 10.43 31.13
CA ILE A 8 -0.12 10.84 31.11
C ILE A 8 0.24 11.08 29.65
N ALA A 9 0.57 12.34 29.34
CA ALA A 9 1.07 12.70 28.03
C ALA A 9 2.40 11.98 27.76
N THR A 10 2.43 11.08 26.79
CA THR A 10 3.62 10.36 26.36
C THR A 10 3.71 10.36 24.84
N ARG A 11 4.90 10.13 24.28
CA ARG A 11 5.10 10.05 22.82
C ARG A 11 5.72 8.72 22.43
N CYS A 12 5.47 8.28 21.21
CA CYS A 12 6.14 7.11 20.64
C CYS A 12 7.54 7.51 20.18
N GLU A 13 8.57 6.84 20.67
CA GLU A 13 9.96 7.09 20.27
C GLU A 13 10.22 6.73 18.79
N LYS A 14 9.40 5.85 18.20
CA LYS A 14 9.57 5.40 16.81
C LYS A 14 8.99 6.35 15.77
N CYS A 15 7.88 7.03 16.07
CA CYS A 15 7.15 7.85 15.09
C CYS A 15 6.69 9.21 15.61
N GLY A 16 6.97 9.54 16.88
CA GLY A 16 6.61 10.81 17.50
C GLY A 16 5.13 10.96 17.88
N TYR A 17 4.27 9.99 17.57
CA TYR A 17 2.83 10.06 17.87
C TYR A 17 2.58 10.24 19.38
N GLY A 18 1.74 11.21 19.74
CA GLY A 18 1.42 11.53 21.13
C GLY A 18 0.21 10.76 21.65
N PHE A 19 0.27 10.35 22.92
CA PHE A 19 -0.79 9.64 23.64
C PHE A 19 -1.12 10.39 24.91
N VAL A 20 -2.40 10.41 25.27
CA VAL A 20 -2.87 10.90 26.58
C VAL A 20 -3.21 9.72 27.49
N TYR A 21 -3.71 8.61 26.93
CA TYR A 21 -4.06 7.42 27.68
C TYR A 21 -3.03 6.30 27.47
N PRO A 22 -2.66 5.56 28.55
CA PRO A 22 -1.74 4.42 28.43
C PRO A 22 -2.23 3.30 27.49
N GLN A 23 -3.55 3.16 27.31
CA GLN A 23 -4.13 2.17 26.39
C GLN A 23 -3.79 2.49 24.94
N ASP A 24 -3.91 3.76 24.53
CA ASP A 24 -3.56 4.21 23.18
C ASP A 24 -2.10 3.89 22.86
N ARG A 25 -1.19 4.08 23.84
CA ARG A 25 0.22 3.72 23.70
C ARG A 25 0.38 2.21 23.45
N LYS A 26 -0.35 1.37 24.19
CA LYS A 26 -0.28 -0.09 24.04
C LYS A 26 -0.77 -0.55 22.67
N GLU A 27 -1.91 -0.02 22.22
CA GLU A 27 -2.49 -0.34 20.91
C GLU A 27 -1.59 0.12 19.77
N HIS A 28 -1.03 1.32 19.88
CA HIS A 28 -0.08 1.86 18.93
C HIS A 28 1.21 1.04 18.83
N LEU A 29 1.78 0.61 19.96
CA LEU A 29 2.96 -0.25 19.96
C LEU A 29 2.66 -1.63 19.36
N ALA A 30 1.46 -2.17 19.59
CA ALA A 30 1.02 -3.40 18.94
C ALA A 30 0.90 -3.23 17.42
N TYR A 31 0.39 -2.08 16.96
CA TYR A 31 0.34 -1.73 15.54
C TYR A 31 1.76 -1.65 14.93
N HIS A 32 2.70 -0.97 15.58
CA HIS A 32 4.10 -0.94 15.11
C HIS A 32 4.70 -2.34 14.94
N ARG A 33 4.55 -3.20 15.94
CA ARG A 33 5.04 -4.59 15.87
C ARG A 33 4.40 -5.35 14.71
N LYS A 34 3.12 -5.12 14.44
CA LYS A 34 2.42 -5.72 13.30
C LYS A 34 3.03 -5.24 11.97
N ILE A 35 3.27 -3.94 11.83
CA ILE A 35 3.87 -3.35 10.63
C ILE A 35 5.31 -3.84 10.42
N GLU A 36 6.13 -3.87 11.47
CA GLU A 36 7.52 -4.37 11.39
C GLU A 36 7.56 -5.83 10.93
N ARG A 37 6.71 -6.69 11.50
CA ARG A 37 6.58 -8.09 11.07
C ARG A 37 6.05 -8.23 9.66
N ALA A 38 5.10 -7.38 9.25
CA ALA A 38 4.58 -7.39 7.89
C ALA A 38 5.68 -7.00 6.89
N ARG A 39 6.51 -5.98 7.20
CA ARG A 39 7.63 -5.53 6.35
C ARG A 39 8.66 -6.62 6.11
N GLN A 40 8.90 -7.49 7.09
CA GLN A 40 9.80 -8.64 6.91
C GLN A 40 9.32 -9.62 5.82
N TYR A 41 8.01 -9.71 5.58
CA TYR A 41 7.44 -10.67 4.62
C TYR A 41 7.02 -10.01 3.29
N PHE A 42 6.39 -8.85 3.36
CA PHE A 42 5.83 -8.14 2.20
C PHE A 42 6.72 -7.00 1.71
N GLY A 43 7.81 -6.68 2.42
CA GLY A 43 8.77 -5.65 2.02
C GLY A 43 8.11 -4.30 1.74
N ASN A 44 8.39 -3.77 0.55
CA ASN A 44 7.98 -2.44 0.10
C ASN A 44 6.47 -2.28 -0.12
N PHE A 45 5.68 -3.35 0.00
CA PHE A 45 4.21 -3.25 -0.08
C PHE A 45 3.56 -2.83 1.24
N VAL A 46 4.32 -2.72 2.34
CA VAL A 46 3.80 -2.25 3.63
C VAL A 46 3.98 -0.74 3.76
N LEU A 47 3.05 -0.03 3.14
CA LEU A 47 3.00 1.42 3.07
C LEU A 47 1.95 2.01 4.02
N ILE A 48 2.25 3.12 4.68
CA ILE A 48 1.26 3.90 5.45
C ILE A 48 0.30 4.62 4.51
N TYR A 49 -0.78 5.20 5.07
CA TYR A 49 -1.79 5.90 4.27
C TYR A 49 -1.19 7.00 3.37
N ALA A 50 -0.40 7.90 3.94
CA ALA A 50 0.21 8.99 3.18
C ALA A 50 1.10 8.50 2.02
N GLU A 51 1.95 7.49 2.27
CA GLU A 51 2.81 6.87 1.25
C GLU A 51 1.97 6.27 0.10
N ARG A 52 0.85 5.60 0.43
CA ARG A 52 -0.04 5.01 -0.59
C ARG A 52 -0.70 6.07 -1.46
N GLU A 53 -1.22 7.13 -0.87
CA GLU A 53 -1.88 8.19 -1.64
C GLU A 53 -0.89 8.97 -2.48
N GLU A 54 0.30 9.23 -1.94
CA GLU A 54 1.37 9.88 -2.69
C GLU A 54 1.84 9.03 -3.88
N LEU A 55 2.03 7.72 -3.68
CA LEU A 55 2.44 6.82 -4.75
C LEU A 55 1.40 6.74 -5.88
N LYS A 56 0.10 6.72 -5.54
CA LYS A 56 -0.99 6.78 -6.52
C LYS A 56 -1.00 8.10 -7.26
N ARG A 57 -0.84 9.22 -6.55
CA ARG A 57 -0.83 10.56 -7.13
C ARG A 57 0.32 10.72 -8.12
N GLN A 58 1.53 10.32 -7.73
CA GLN A 58 2.71 10.36 -8.60
C GLN A 58 2.55 9.43 -9.81
N GLY A 59 2.16 8.18 -9.57
CA GLY A 59 1.93 7.21 -10.63
C GLY A 59 0.91 7.71 -11.66
N ARG A 60 -0.19 8.29 -11.18
CA ARG A 60 -1.23 8.90 -12.01
C ARG A 60 -0.71 10.05 -12.86
N ALA A 61 0.05 10.97 -12.27
CA ALA A 61 0.65 12.08 -12.99
C ALA A 61 1.60 11.60 -14.11
N ILE A 62 2.34 10.51 -13.86
CA ILE A 62 3.27 9.93 -14.84
C ILE A 62 2.51 9.27 -15.99
N TRP A 63 1.59 8.34 -15.71
CA TRP A 63 0.98 7.57 -16.79
C TRP A 63 0.02 8.39 -17.66
N GLN A 64 -0.55 9.47 -17.10
CA GLN A 64 -1.39 10.43 -17.82
C GLN A 64 -0.59 11.42 -18.68
N ASN A 65 0.73 11.52 -18.49
CA ASN A 65 1.55 12.42 -19.30
C ASN A 65 1.89 11.78 -20.65
N GLU A 66 1.17 12.18 -21.70
CA GLU A 66 1.34 11.66 -23.06
C GLU A 66 2.69 12.02 -23.70
N ASN A 67 3.43 12.97 -23.13
CA ASN A 67 4.78 13.33 -23.58
C ASN A 67 5.86 12.33 -23.10
N LEU A 68 5.53 11.45 -22.14
CA LEU A 68 6.47 10.46 -21.64
C LEU A 68 6.47 9.20 -22.52
N PRO A 69 7.62 8.52 -22.66
CA PRO A 69 7.70 7.21 -23.30
C PRO A 69 6.70 6.22 -22.71
N LEU A 70 6.18 5.30 -23.54
CA LEU A 70 5.23 4.27 -23.09
C LEU A 70 5.77 3.46 -21.90
N SER A 71 7.06 3.13 -21.88
CA SER A 71 7.70 2.41 -20.78
C SER A 71 7.55 3.14 -19.45
N GLU A 72 7.81 4.45 -19.42
CA GLU A 72 7.68 5.27 -18.22
C GLU A 72 6.23 5.41 -17.78
N ARG A 73 5.32 5.57 -18.74
CA ARG A 73 3.87 5.60 -18.47
C ARG A 73 3.40 4.28 -17.86
N VAL A 74 3.91 3.14 -18.33
CA VAL A 74 3.61 1.81 -17.76
C VAL A 74 4.15 1.71 -16.33
N ASP A 75 5.34 2.24 -16.07
CA ASP A 75 5.90 2.25 -14.72
C ASP A 75 5.09 3.17 -13.78
N GLY A 76 4.60 4.31 -14.26
CA GLY A 76 3.64 5.16 -13.55
C GLY A 76 2.33 4.44 -13.20
N ALA A 77 1.77 3.67 -14.14
CA ALA A 77 0.60 2.84 -13.87
C ALA A 77 0.90 1.77 -12.80
N LEU A 78 2.10 1.18 -12.81
CA LEU A 78 2.52 0.23 -11.78
C LEU A 78 2.68 0.86 -10.40
N MET A 79 3.16 2.10 -10.31
CA MET A 79 3.20 2.84 -9.05
C MET A 79 1.79 2.97 -8.45
N GLU A 80 0.81 3.37 -9.28
CA GLU A 80 -0.58 3.49 -8.83
C GLU A 80 -1.16 2.14 -8.39
N ILE A 81 -0.96 1.07 -9.17
CA ILE A 81 -1.38 -0.29 -8.80
C ILE A 81 -0.73 -0.74 -7.49
N THR A 82 0.55 -0.42 -7.28
CA THR A 82 1.28 -0.72 -6.05
C THR A 82 0.63 -0.04 -4.85
N GLY A 83 0.21 1.22 -4.98
CA GLY A 83 -0.53 1.93 -3.94
C GLY A 83 -1.87 1.27 -3.60
N TRP A 84 -2.62 0.79 -4.60
CA TRP A 84 -3.86 0.04 -4.36
C TRP A 84 -3.62 -1.36 -3.78
N TYR A 85 -2.59 -2.07 -4.21
CA TYR A 85 -2.22 -3.36 -3.64
C TYR A 85 -1.81 -3.23 -2.17
N ALA A 86 -0.96 -2.26 -1.84
CA ALA A 86 -0.56 -1.95 -0.47
C ALA A 86 -1.79 -1.62 0.40
N ARG A 87 -2.80 -0.95 -0.18
CA ARG A 87 -4.09 -0.75 0.50
C ARG A 87 -4.82 -2.06 0.78
N ALA A 88 -5.04 -2.88 -0.24
CA ALA A 88 -5.76 -4.14 -0.10
C ALA A 88 -5.04 -5.12 0.85
N LEU A 89 -3.71 -5.14 0.82
CA LEU A 89 -2.88 -5.93 1.73
C LEU A 89 -3.04 -5.46 3.19
N ALA A 90 -3.03 -4.14 3.43
CA ALA A 90 -3.25 -3.60 4.76
C ALA A 90 -4.67 -3.89 5.29
N GLU A 91 -5.70 -3.77 4.43
CA GLU A 91 -7.09 -4.11 4.74
C GLU A 91 -7.27 -5.61 5.05
N SER A 92 -6.47 -6.48 4.44
CA SER A 92 -6.41 -7.91 4.79
C SER A 92 -5.77 -8.18 6.16
N GLY A 93 -5.25 -7.15 6.82
CA GLY A 93 -4.50 -7.27 8.07
C GLY A 93 -3.10 -7.85 7.88
N PHE A 94 -2.52 -7.76 6.69
CA PHE A 94 -1.26 -8.40 6.29
C PHE A 94 -1.33 -9.94 6.36
N ASN A 95 -2.42 -10.52 5.86
CA ASN A 95 -2.58 -11.97 5.81
C ASN A 95 -1.53 -12.58 4.87
N ARG A 96 -0.71 -13.52 5.36
CA ARG A 96 0.31 -14.21 4.55
C ARG A 96 -0.25 -15.02 3.38
N ARG A 97 -1.53 -15.38 3.43
CA ARG A 97 -2.26 -16.02 2.33
C ARG A 97 -2.95 -15.02 1.39
N PHE A 98 -2.72 -13.73 1.59
CA PHE A 98 -3.20 -12.70 0.67
C PHE A 98 -2.61 -12.93 -0.72
N GLU A 99 -3.35 -12.51 -1.75
CA GLU A 99 -2.92 -12.74 -3.13
C GLU A 99 -1.58 -12.06 -3.43
N SER A 100 -0.76 -12.69 -4.29
CA SER A 100 0.49 -12.08 -4.75
C SER A 100 0.21 -10.84 -5.60
N PHE A 101 1.18 -9.93 -5.67
CA PHE A 101 1.07 -8.73 -6.50
C PHE A 101 0.72 -9.05 -7.96
N ASN A 102 1.37 -10.05 -8.56
CA ASN A 102 1.09 -10.47 -9.94
C ASN A 102 -0.34 -10.98 -10.12
N LYS A 103 -0.90 -11.69 -9.13
CA LYS A 103 -2.29 -12.14 -9.16
C LYS A 103 -3.26 -10.96 -9.04
N TYR A 104 -2.95 -10.00 -8.18
CA TYR A 104 -3.71 -8.77 -8.03
C TYR A 104 -3.73 -7.95 -9.32
N VAL A 105 -2.58 -7.71 -9.96
CA VAL A 105 -2.48 -6.97 -11.23
C VAL A 105 -3.33 -7.64 -12.30
N ARG A 106 -3.20 -8.96 -12.51
CA ARG A 106 -4.00 -9.72 -13.47
C ARG A 106 -5.50 -9.58 -13.21
N ARG A 107 -5.92 -9.72 -11.95
CA ARG A 107 -7.32 -9.57 -11.55
C ARG A 107 -7.83 -8.16 -11.84
N LEU A 108 -7.08 -7.13 -11.47
CA LEU A 108 -7.43 -5.73 -11.68
C LEU A 108 -7.62 -5.40 -13.17
N LEU A 109 -6.68 -5.82 -14.02
CA LEU A 109 -6.75 -5.56 -15.47
C LEU A 109 -7.91 -6.32 -16.13
N LYS A 110 -8.29 -7.48 -15.59
CA LYS A 110 -9.45 -8.25 -16.04
C LYS A 110 -10.78 -7.61 -15.63
N THR A 111 -10.89 -7.13 -14.39
CA THR A 111 -12.15 -6.57 -13.86
C THR A 111 -12.37 -5.12 -14.25
N SER A 112 -11.31 -4.37 -14.58
CA SER A 112 -11.38 -2.94 -14.91
C SER A 112 -10.69 -2.65 -16.26
N PRO A 113 -11.26 -3.12 -17.38
CA PRO A 113 -10.59 -3.05 -18.68
C PRO A 113 -10.33 -1.63 -19.18
N GLN A 114 -11.09 -0.63 -18.71
CA GLN A 114 -10.96 0.77 -19.12
C GLN A 114 -10.11 1.61 -18.14
N LEU A 115 -9.47 0.97 -17.16
CA LEU A 115 -8.71 1.69 -16.13
C LEU A 115 -7.49 2.42 -16.69
N TYR A 116 -6.85 1.85 -17.71
CA TYR A 116 -5.70 2.41 -18.39
C TYR A 116 -5.92 2.45 -19.90
N PRO A 117 -5.27 3.39 -20.62
CA PRO A 117 -5.18 3.37 -22.07
C PRO A 117 -4.77 1.99 -22.62
N LYS A 118 -5.25 1.68 -23.84
CA LYS A 118 -5.13 0.34 -24.44
C LYS A 118 -3.66 -0.11 -24.52
N GLU A 119 -2.76 0.79 -24.85
CA GLU A 119 -1.32 0.57 -24.97
C GLU A 119 -0.65 0.23 -23.62
N ILE A 120 -0.97 0.98 -22.57
CA ILE A 120 -0.47 0.72 -21.20
C ILE A 120 -1.01 -0.63 -20.72
N ARG A 121 -2.31 -0.88 -20.92
CA ARG A 121 -2.95 -2.13 -20.51
C ARG A 121 -2.33 -3.33 -21.22
N ALA A 122 -2.05 -3.24 -22.53
CA ALA A 122 -1.44 -4.31 -23.30
C ALA A 122 -0.04 -4.66 -22.77
N GLU A 123 0.78 -3.64 -22.45
CA GLU A 123 2.12 -3.87 -21.92
C GLU A 123 2.07 -4.46 -20.49
N LEU A 124 1.17 -3.97 -19.63
CA LEU A 124 0.93 -4.57 -18.31
C LEU A 124 0.46 -6.03 -18.43
N GLN A 125 -0.46 -6.33 -19.35
CA GLN A 125 -0.89 -7.71 -19.58
C GLN A 125 0.29 -8.57 -20.01
N LYS A 126 1.12 -8.11 -20.95
CA LYS A 126 2.33 -8.82 -21.37
C LYS A 126 3.27 -9.11 -20.19
N ARG A 127 3.58 -8.11 -19.35
CA ARG A 127 4.47 -8.26 -18.18
C ARG A 127 3.97 -9.28 -17.15
N TYR A 128 2.65 -9.38 -16.94
CA TYR A 128 2.08 -10.19 -15.86
C TYR A 128 1.35 -11.47 -16.30
N THR A 129 1.23 -11.72 -17.61
CA THR A 129 0.67 -12.97 -18.15
C THR A 129 1.73 -14.05 -18.34
N VAL A 130 3.00 -13.66 -18.56
CA VAL A 130 4.10 -14.59 -18.86
C VAL A 130 4.75 -15.19 -17.60
N ALA A 131 4.51 -14.62 -16.42
CA ALA A 131 5.02 -15.14 -15.15
C ALA A 131 3.96 -15.99 -14.43
N SER A 132 3.83 -17.26 -14.81
CA SER A 132 3.19 -18.31 -13.99
C SER A 132 4.13 -19.50 -13.87
#